data_AF-A0A961E8M7-F1
#
_entry.id   AF-A0A961E8M7-F1
#
_cell.length_a   1.000
_cell.length_b   1.000
_cell.length_c   1.000
_cell.angle_alpha   90.00
_cell.angle_beta   90.00
_cell.angle_gamma   90.00
#
_symmetry.space_group_name_H-M   'P 1'
#
loop_
_entity.id
_entity.type
_entity.pdbx_description
1 polymer ?
#
loop_
_entity_poly.entity_id
_entity_poly.type
_entity_poly.pdbx_seq_one_letter_code
_entity_poly.pdbx_strand_id
1 'polypeptide(L)'
;VLRRRRFFAGVPIRWGDQTLDIAWLTPAGQEMTTDDWHSGFGKSLAVFLNGDGIGETDTRGNKITDDSFFICFNAHHDTIDFHLPSSRYGLNWEGVLDSAHATGDTSAVGCAEEPLPVRGRSVLVLRKTA
;
A
#
# COMPACT_ATOMS: atom_id res chain seq x y z
N VAL A 1 -3.89 7.17 7.04
CA VAL A 1 -4.86 6.08 7.23
C VAL A 1 -4.76 5.42 8.61
N LEU A 2 -3.62 5.53 9.31
CA LEU A 2 -3.32 4.82 10.57
C LEU A 2 -4.05 5.37 11.80
N ARG A 3 -4.89 6.40 11.62
CA ARG A 3 -5.77 6.97 12.66
C ARG A 3 -7.24 6.56 12.49
N ARG A 4 -7.56 5.78 11.46
CA ARG A 4 -8.92 5.29 11.15
C ARG A 4 -9.44 4.41 12.29
N ARG A 5 -10.67 4.64 12.74
CA ARG A 5 -11.30 3.92 13.89
C ARG A 5 -12.15 2.72 13.48
N ARG A 6 -12.54 2.63 12.21
CA ARG A 6 -13.35 1.54 11.65
C ARG A 6 -12.52 0.66 10.73
N PHE A 7 -12.90 -0.62 10.64
CA PHE A 7 -12.29 -1.56 9.71
C PHE A 7 -12.38 -1.09 8.24
N PHE A 8 -11.46 -1.60 7.42
CA PHE A 8 -11.52 -1.45 5.97
C PHE A 8 -12.64 -2.32 5.40
N ALA A 9 -13.33 -1.81 4.40
CA ALA A 9 -14.44 -2.53 3.77
C ALA A 9 -14.04 -3.16 2.42
N GLY A 10 -12.98 -2.67 1.77
CA GLY A 10 -12.62 -3.10 0.41
C GLY A 10 -13.67 -2.70 -0.62
N VAL A 11 -14.50 -1.70 -0.29
CA VAL A 11 -15.59 -1.17 -1.13
C VAL A 11 -15.18 0.21 -1.61
N PRO A 12 -15.59 0.64 -2.82
CA PRO A 12 -15.40 2.02 -3.27
C PRO A 12 -15.91 2.99 -2.20
N ILE A 13 -15.08 3.98 -1.86
CA ILE A 13 -15.38 4.92 -0.78
C ILE A 13 -16.64 5.77 -1.06
N ARG A 14 -17.10 5.81 -2.32
CA ARG A 14 -18.41 6.33 -2.78
C ARG A 14 -18.71 5.88 -4.22
N TRP A 15 -19.94 6.12 -4.67
CA TRP A 15 -20.41 5.88 -6.03
C TRP A 15 -19.64 6.74 -7.05
N GLY A 16 -18.96 6.08 -8.00
CA GLY A 16 -18.13 6.72 -9.03
C GLY A 16 -16.62 6.57 -8.78
N ASP A 17 -15.91 6.15 -9.83
CA ASP A 17 -14.45 6.16 -10.14
C ASP A 17 -13.41 6.53 -9.05
N GLN A 18 -13.58 6.09 -7.80
CA GLN A 18 -12.68 6.43 -6.71
C GLN A 18 -12.06 5.18 -6.10
N THR A 19 -10.73 5.21 -6.04
CA THR A 19 -9.82 4.22 -5.47
C THR A 19 -10.31 3.72 -4.11
N LEU A 20 -10.35 2.39 -3.90
CA LEU A 20 -10.84 1.69 -2.69
C LEU A 20 -10.18 2.18 -1.38
N ASP A 21 -10.79 1.89 -0.22
CA ASP A 21 -10.19 2.19 1.09
C ASP A 21 -8.99 1.29 1.43
N ILE A 22 -8.96 0.11 0.83
CA ILE A 22 -7.85 -0.84 0.82
C ILE A 22 -7.80 -1.53 -0.55
N ALA A 23 -6.60 -1.79 -1.05
CA ALA A 23 -6.40 -2.68 -2.19
C ALA A 23 -5.26 -3.66 -1.89
N TRP A 24 -5.46 -4.92 -2.24
CA TRP A 24 -4.44 -5.97 -2.15
C TRP A 24 -3.85 -6.19 -3.53
N LEU A 25 -2.53 -6.15 -3.63
CA LEU A 25 -1.82 -6.20 -4.89
C LEU A 25 -0.81 -7.33 -4.91
N THR A 26 -0.65 -7.94 -6.06
CA THR A 26 0.47 -8.84 -6.35
C THR A 26 1.78 -8.04 -6.35
N PRO A 27 2.95 -8.69 -6.23
CA PRO A 27 4.23 -8.02 -6.42
C PRO A 27 4.37 -7.31 -7.78
N ALA A 28 3.58 -7.68 -8.79
CA ALA A 28 3.51 -7.02 -10.08
C ALA A 28 2.65 -5.73 -10.08
N GLY A 29 2.16 -5.27 -8.93
CA GLY A 29 1.36 -4.04 -8.81
C GLY A 29 -0.07 -4.16 -9.35
N GLN A 30 -0.54 -5.39 -9.59
CA GLN A 30 -1.91 -5.69 -10.04
C GLN A 30 -2.80 -6.05 -8.85
N GLU A 31 -4.07 -5.66 -8.87
CA GLU A 31 -5.02 -6.08 -7.83
C GLU A 31 -5.16 -7.60 -7.81
N MET A 32 -5.10 -8.19 -6.62
CA MET A 32 -5.21 -9.63 -6.44
C MET A 32 -6.61 -10.12 -6.76
N THR A 33 -6.68 -11.19 -7.55
CA THR A 33 -7.88 -11.98 -7.78
C THR A 33 -8.06 -13.03 -6.68
N THR A 34 -9.23 -13.67 -6.61
CA THR A 34 -9.47 -14.80 -5.69
C THR A 34 -8.44 -15.92 -5.87
N ASP A 35 -8.04 -16.21 -7.12
CA ASP A 35 -7.10 -17.28 -7.41
C ASP A 35 -5.68 -16.97 -6.91
N ASP A 36 -5.27 -15.69 -6.95
CA ASP A 36 -3.97 -15.25 -6.45
C ASP A 36 -3.80 -15.55 -4.96
N TRP A 37 -4.89 -15.43 -4.18
CA TRP A 37 -4.90 -15.77 -2.75
C TRP A 37 -4.66 -17.25 -2.46
N HIS A 38 -5.07 -18.12 -3.38
CA HIS A 38 -4.91 -19.57 -3.25
C HIS A 38 -3.62 -20.09 -3.88
N SER A 39 -2.91 -19.24 -4.64
CA SER A 39 -1.64 -19.59 -5.23
C SER A 39 -0.51 -19.59 -4.19
N GLY A 40 0.42 -20.56 -4.30
CA GLY A 40 1.62 -20.64 -3.43
C GLY A 40 2.58 -19.45 -3.57
N PHE A 41 2.32 -18.52 -4.50
CA PHE A 41 2.93 -17.19 -4.58
C PHE A 41 2.61 -16.31 -3.36
N GLY A 42 1.63 -16.70 -2.53
CA GLY A 42 1.17 -16.03 -1.31
C GLY A 42 2.19 -15.85 -0.18
N LYS A 43 3.49 -15.94 -0.45
CA LYS A 43 4.53 -15.49 0.49
C LYS A 43 4.82 -14.01 0.37
N SER A 44 4.52 -13.37 -0.77
CA SER A 44 4.83 -11.95 -0.93
C SER A 44 3.70 -11.22 -1.64
N LEU A 45 3.25 -10.11 -1.05
CA LEU A 45 2.13 -9.31 -1.52
C LEU A 45 2.33 -7.85 -1.13
N ALA A 46 1.56 -6.95 -1.73
CA ALA A 46 1.49 -5.57 -1.32
C ALA A 46 0.07 -5.19 -0.91
N VAL A 47 -0.05 -4.17 -0.07
CA VAL A 47 -1.33 -3.56 0.30
C VAL A 47 -1.23 -2.06 0.16
N PHE A 48 -2.22 -1.47 -0.50
CA PHE A 48 -2.45 -0.03 -0.52
C PHE A 48 -3.52 0.32 0.51
N LEU A 49 -3.25 1.35 1.32
CA LEU A 49 -4.17 1.88 2.32
C LEU A 49 -4.48 3.33 2.00
N ASN A 50 -5.75 3.63 1.72
CA ASN A 50 -6.16 4.96 1.27
C ASN A 50 -6.47 5.88 2.45
N GLY A 51 -5.64 6.91 2.64
CA GLY A 51 -5.83 7.94 3.64
C GLY A 51 -6.96 8.93 3.31
N ASP A 52 -7.30 9.09 2.04
CA ASP A 52 -8.48 9.87 1.59
C ASP A 52 -9.78 9.08 1.73
N GLY A 53 -9.66 7.78 2.04
CA GLY A 53 -10.75 6.82 2.15
C GLY A 53 -11.50 6.80 3.48
N ILE A 54 -11.18 7.71 4.40
CA ILE A 54 -11.82 7.76 5.71
C ILE A 54 -13.21 8.37 5.53
N GLY A 55 -14.25 7.53 5.58
CA GLY A 55 -15.65 7.94 5.44
C GLY A 55 -16.23 8.70 6.64
N GLU A 56 -15.40 9.02 7.64
CA GLU A 56 -15.79 9.72 8.86
C GLU A 56 -15.59 11.23 8.71
N THR A 57 -16.43 12.00 9.41
CA THR A 57 -16.24 13.44 9.58
C THR A 57 -15.88 13.76 11.01
N ASP A 58 -15.12 14.84 11.22
CA ASP A 58 -14.82 15.34 12.56
C ASP A 58 -16.09 15.90 13.25
N THR A 59 -15.94 16.38 14.49
CA THR A 59 -17.05 16.97 15.27
C THR A 59 -17.66 18.23 14.64
N ARG A 60 -17.03 18.79 13.62
CA ARG A 60 -17.47 19.96 12.86
C ARG A 60 -17.99 19.60 11.46
N GLY A 61 -18.02 18.33 11.11
CA GLY A 61 -18.48 17.85 9.81
C GLY A 61 -17.41 17.86 8.71
N ASN A 62 -16.14 18.15 9.02
CA ASN A 62 -15.06 18.13 8.03
C ASN A 62 -14.64 16.69 7.72
N LYS A 63 -14.31 16.40 6.46
CA LYS A 63 -13.75 15.11 6.06
C LYS A 63 -12.42 14.88 6.79
N ILE A 64 -12.30 13.74 7.45
CA ILE A 64 -11.00 13.31 7.98
C ILE A 64 -10.21 12.75 6.80
N THR A 65 -9.02 13.29 6.56
CA THR A 65 -8.03 12.71 5.64
C THR A 65 -6.76 12.43 6.42
N ASP A 66 -5.95 11.54 5.90
CA ASP A 66 -4.69 11.14 6.50
C ASP A 66 -3.76 10.64 5.37
N ASP A 67 -2.54 10.26 5.69
CA ASP A 67 -1.58 9.81 4.68
C ASP A 67 -2.01 8.47 4.05
N SER A 68 -1.71 8.30 2.76
CA SER A 68 -1.89 7.04 2.03
C SER A 68 -0.58 6.25 1.98
N PHE A 69 -0.67 4.93 2.13
CA PHE A 69 0.50 4.06 2.23
C PHE A 69 0.45 2.91 1.23
N PHE A 70 1.62 2.49 0.76
CA PHE A 70 1.84 1.25 0.03
C PHE A 70 2.84 0.42 0.82
N ILE A 71 2.43 -0.80 1.19
CA ILE A 71 3.20 -1.66 2.08
C ILE A 71 3.51 -2.95 1.35
N CYS A 72 4.80 -3.24 1.18
CA CYS A 72 5.28 -4.47 0.56
C CYS A 72 5.67 -5.46 1.66
N PHE A 73 5.08 -6.65 1.62
CA PHE A 73 5.45 -7.77 2.47
C PHE A 73 6.22 -8.77 1.64
N ASN A 74 7.53 -8.90 1.88
CA ASN A 74 8.34 -9.94 1.25
C ASN A 74 8.62 -11.07 2.25
N ALA A 75 7.76 -12.11 2.27
CA ALA A 75 8.04 -13.34 3.01
C ALA A 75 8.73 -14.40 2.15
N HIS A 76 9.38 -14.01 1.04
CA HIS A 76 10.41 -14.80 0.35
C HIS A 76 11.80 -14.55 0.97
N HIS A 77 12.77 -15.44 0.71
CA HIS A 77 14.09 -15.39 1.37
C HIS A 77 15.06 -14.51 0.58
N ASP A 78 14.83 -14.39 -0.72
CA ASP A 78 15.53 -13.48 -1.62
C ASP A 78 14.77 -12.17 -1.81
N THR A 79 15.46 -11.19 -2.39
CA THR A 79 14.87 -9.93 -2.86
C THR A 79 13.83 -10.19 -3.95
N ILE A 80 12.70 -9.49 -3.87
CA ILE A 80 11.67 -9.47 -4.91
C ILE A 80 11.50 -8.03 -5.37
N ASP A 81 11.38 -7.83 -6.68
CA ASP A 81 10.99 -6.55 -7.25
C ASP A 81 9.48 -6.38 -7.13
N PHE A 82 9.07 -5.40 -6.33
CA PHE A 82 7.69 -4.96 -6.23
C PHE A 82 7.46 -3.82 -7.21
N HIS A 83 6.52 -3.96 -8.13
CA HIS A 83 6.07 -2.82 -8.94
C HIS A 83 5.18 -1.92 -8.11
N LEU A 84 5.55 -0.63 -8.08
CA LEU A 84 4.72 0.40 -7.48
C LEU A 84 3.36 0.45 -8.18
N PRO A 85 2.29 0.73 -7.41
CA PRO A 85 0.95 0.63 -7.95
C PRO A 85 0.74 1.72 -9.01
N SER A 86 -0.24 1.54 -9.90
CA SER A 86 -0.48 2.52 -10.96
C SER A 86 -0.82 3.90 -10.40
N SER A 87 -0.70 4.93 -11.24
CA SER A 87 -0.92 6.34 -10.87
C SER A 87 -2.30 6.63 -10.26
N ARG A 88 -3.28 5.73 -10.41
CA ARG A 88 -4.59 5.79 -9.72
C ARG A 88 -4.50 5.76 -8.19
N TYR A 89 -3.39 5.24 -7.64
CA TYR A 89 -3.14 5.16 -6.20
C TYR A 89 -2.25 6.31 -5.71
N GLY A 90 -1.25 6.68 -6.50
CA GLY A 90 -0.34 7.78 -6.23
C GLY A 90 0.78 7.83 -7.26
N LEU A 91 1.32 9.02 -7.51
CA LEU A 91 2.37 9.20 -8.49
C LEU A 91 3.75 8.94 -7.90
N ASN A 92 3.99 9.46 -6.69
CA ASN A 92 5.30 9.42 -6.04
C ASN A 92 5.20 8.81 -4.65
N TRP A 93 6.23 8.02 -4.32
CA TRP A 93 6.31 7.24 -3.10
C TRP A 93 7.65 7.48 -2.41
N GLU A 94 7.60 7.60 -1.09
CA GLU A 94 8.77 7.76 -0.23
C GLU A 94 8.75 6.69 0.86
N GLY A 95 9.88 6.02 1.07
CA GLY A 95 10.08 5.06 2.14
C GLY A 95 10.04 5.72 3.50
N VAL A 96 9.23 5.16 4.40
CA VAL A 96 9.12 5.62 5.79
C VAL A 96 9.53 4.55 6.81
N LEU A 97 9.62 3.28 6.38
CA LEU A 97 10.11 2.18 7.20
C LEU A 97 10.61 1.03 6.31
N ASP A 98 11.82 0.52 6.56
CA ASP A 98 12.33 -0.74 6.01
C ASP A 98 12.77 -1.67 7.15
N SER A 99 12.04 -2.78 7.35
CA SER A 99 12.36 -3.74 8.42
C SER A 99 13.64 -4.54 8.16
N ALA A 100 14.23 -4.47 6.96
CA ALA A 100 15.54 -5.05 6.68
C ALA A 100 16.68 -4.21 7.27
N HIS A 101 16.41 -2.97 7.67
CA HIS A 101 17.36 -2.12 8.39
C HIS A 101 17.08 -2.17 9.89
N ALA A 102 18.13 -2.31 10.73
CA ALA A 102 17.98 -2.52 12.17
C ALA A 102 17.22 -1.38 12.89
N THR A 103 17.33 -0.16 12.36
CA THR A 103 16.67 1.07 12.86
C THR A 103 15.35 1.36 12.15
N GLY A 104 15.01 0.60 11.11
CA GLY A 104 13.87 0.90 10.24
C GLY A 104 14.15 1.95 9.17
N ASP A 105 15.36 2.52 9.12
CA ASP A 105 15.71 3.60 8.19
C ASP A 105 15.64 3.14 6.73
N THR A 106 15.18 4.05 5.86
CA THR A 106 15.12 3.82 4.43
C THR A 106 15.25 5.14 3.67
N SER A 107 15.88 5.07 2.49
CA SER A 107 15.94 6.15 1.51
C SER A 107 15.22 5.75 0.21
N ALA A 108 14.33 4.75 0.29
CA ALA A 108 13.58 4.27 -0.86
C ALA A 108 12.71 5.40 -1.41
N VAL A 109 12.74 5.56 -2.73
CA VAL A 109 11.85 6.46 -3.48
C VAL A 109 11.46 5.74 -4.75
N GLY A 110 10.30 6.06 -5.30
CA GLY A 110 9.93 5.55 -6.60
C GLY A 110 8.67 6.19 -7.16
N CYS A 111 8.48 6.03 -8.46
CA CYS A 111 7.32 6.51 -9.20
C CYS A 111 6.36 5.35 -9.48
N ALA A 112 5.10 5.67 -9.75
CA ALA A 112 4.09 4.69 -10.15
C ALA A 112 4.62 3.72 -11.24
N GLU A 113 4.28 2.44 -11.10
CA GLU A 113 4.63 1.35 -12.03
C GLU A 113 6.13 0.98 -12.12
N GLU A 114 7.01 1.74 -11.47
CA GLU A 114 8.43 1.41 -11.39
C GLU A 114 8.69 0.21 -10.46
N PRO A 115 9.64 -0.67 -10.81
CA PRO A 115 10.06 -1.74 -9.92
C PRO A 115 10.86 -1.17 -8.74
N LEU A 116 10.59 -1.71 -7.56
CA LEU A 116 11.25 -1.36 -6.30
C LEU A 116 11.71 -2.65 -5.60
N PRO A 117 13.03 -2.88 -5.46
CA PRO A 117 13.54 -4.10 -4.83
C PRO A 117 13.27 -4.09 -3.33
N VAL A 118 12.63 -5.16 -2.83
CA VAL A 118 12.36 -5.37 -1.40
C VAL A 118 13.10 -6.60 -0.93
N ARG A 119 13.97 -6.46 0.08
CA ARG A 119 14.82 -7.55 0.58
C ARG A 119 13.99 -8.72 1.11
N GLY A 120 14.58 -9.91 1.11
CA GLY A 120 13.94 -11.10 1.67
C GLY A 120 13.61 -10.92 3.15
N ARG A 121 12.52 -11.56 3.59
CA ARG A 121 12.04 -11.58 4.98
C ARG A 121 11.86 -10.18 5.57
N SER A 122 11.34 -9.25 4.77
CA SER A 122 11.22 -7.84 5.18
C SER A 122 9.89 -7.23 4.79
N VAL A 123 9.61 -6.09 5.43
CA VAL A 123 8.48 -5.22 5.14
C VAL A 123 9.02 -3.83 4.81
N LEU A 124 8.61 -3.31 3.66
CA LEU A 124 8.88 -1.93 3.25
C LEU A 124 7.57 -1.15 3.25
N VAL A 125 7.56 -0.02 3.95
CA VAL A 125 6.41 0.90 4.01
C VAL A 125 6.77 2.17 3.25
N LEU A 126 5.93 2.51 2.29
CA LEU A 126 6.00 3.74 1.53
C LEU A 126 4.81 4.63 1.86
N ARG A 127 5.03 5.94 1.91
CA ARG A 127 4.01 6.97 2.00
C ARG A 127 3.89 7.68 0.66
N LYS A 128 2.67 7.98 0.24
CA LYS A 128 2.39 8.84 -0.93
C LYS A 128 2.80 10.29 -0.64
N THR A 129 3.56 10.92 -1.54
CA THR A 129 4.02 12.30 -1.38
C THR A 129 3.40 13.29 -2.38
N ALA A 130 2.81 12.80 -3.47
CA ALA A 130 2.06 13.57 -4.46
C ALA A 130 0.89 12.75 -5.04
#